data_AF-A0A1B8C8Q7-F1
#
_entry.id   AF-A0A1B8C8Q7-F1
#
_cell.length_a   1.000
_cell.length_b   1.000
_cell.length_c   1.000
_cell.angle_alpha   90.00
_cell.angle_beta   90.00
_cell.angle_gamma   90.00
#
_symmetry.space_group_name_H-M   'P 1'
#
loop_
_entity.id
_entity.type
_entity.pdbx_description
1 polymer ?
#
loop_
_entity_poly.entity_id
_entity_poly.type
_entity_poly.pdbx_seq_one_letter_code
_entity_poly.pdbx_strand_id
1 'polypeptide(L)'
;MATDKHTQGMMTKDTALAGFTLWPKQEVLRIEALSDQEVLSELEGIVDGRNYSWHSINELMKNQLYKGALEFTFQDGDVIFEWNILCDEKRNWEKNRCLSSSSTEFNRDCLINLKILPAKAGFGYEGSRLVVANLDEPNLLTKDLWVASEEWEAQAFRCFQAKPDKESVGEEDDDNKDEDGDDDEDDDEDEDEDDEEYEDQEESDSDDFDESEYFDSLYEMF
;
A
#
# COMPACT_ATOMS: atom_id res chain seq x y z
N MET A 1 -30.29 -20.71 33.39
CA MET A 1 -30.01 -21.12 32.00
C MET A 1 -29.96 -19.84 31.20
N ALA A 2 -28.75 -19.31 31.02
CA ALA A 2 -28.51 -18.03 30.39
C ALA A 2 -28.32 -18.23 28.88
N THR A 3 -28.91 -17.31 28.13
CA THR A 3 -28.85 -17.16 26.68
C THR A 3 -27.43 -16.83 26.23
N ASP A 4 -27.00 -17.40 25.10
CA ASP A 4 -25.93 -16.80 24.31
C ASP A 4 -26.48 -16.36 22.95
N LYS A 5 -26.25 -15.09 22.64
CA LYS A 5 -26.62 -14.36 21.43
C LYS A 5 -25.30 -13.89 20.81
N HIS A 6 -25.29 -13.74 19.47
CA HIS A 6 -24.19 -13.24 18.62
C HIS A 6 -23.09 -14.27 18.38
N THR A 7 -22.69 -14.60 17.15
CA THR A 7 -22.51 -13.72 15.98
C THR A 7 -22.96 -14.39 14.68
N GLN A 8 -23.94 -13.76 14.06
CA GLN A 8 -24.29 -13.86 12.65
C GLN A 8 -23.35 -12.91 11.89
N GLY A 9 -22.69 -13.36 10.81
CA GLY A 9 -21.99 -12.45 9.90
C GLY A 9 -20.71 -12.91 9.21
N MET A 10 -20.52 -14.20 8.88
CA MET A 10 -19.56 -14.55 7.82
C MET A 10 -20.24 -14.37 6.46
N MET A 11 -20.21 -13.16 5.91
CA MET A 11 -20.38 -12.98 4.47
C MET A 11 -19.02 -13.05 3.80
N THR A 12 -18.68 -14.24 3.33
CA THR A 12 -17.70 -14.47 2.27
C THR A 12 -18.17 -13.72 1.01
N LYS A 13 -17.60 -12.53 0.76
CA LYS A 13 -17.70 -11.84 -0.54
C LYS A 13 -16.49 -12.20 -1.39
N ASP A 14 -16.41 -13.48 -1.77
CA ASP A 14 -15.47 -13.95 -2.80
C ASP A 14 -15.98 -13.69 -4.24
N THR A 15 -17.14 -13.06 -4.39
CA THR A 15 -17.83 -12.95 -5.68
C THR A 15 -17.54 -11.67 -6.47
N ALA A 16 -16.62 -10.81 -6.03
CA ALA A 16 -16.20 -9.61 -6.76
C ALA A 16 -14.74 -9.67 -7.28
N LEU A 17 -14.00 -10.75 -7.02
CA LEU A 17 -12.57 -10.88 -7.33
C LEU A 17 -12.25 -11.88 -8.45
N ALA A 18 -13.27 -12.50 -9.08
CA ALA A 18 -13.05 -13.63 -9.98
C ALA A 18 -12.37 -13.27 -11.32
N GLY A 19 -12.34 -12.00 -11.73
CA GLY A 19 -11.66 -11.55 -12.97
C GLY A 19 -10.24 -11.00 -12.75
N PHE A 20 -10.01 -10.24 -11.68
CA PHE A 20 -8.75 -9.49 -11.46
C PHE A 20 -7.63 -10.26 -10.75
N THR A 21 -7.82 -11.55 -10.45
CA THR A 21 -6.92 -12.32 -9.57
C THR A 21 -5.83 -13.13 -10.27
N LEU A 22 -5.78 -13.12 -11.61
CA LEU A 22 -4.82 -13.92 -12.38
C LEU A 22 -3.54 -13.16 -12.72
N TRP A 23 -3.65 -11.90 -13.16
CA TRP A 23 -2.49 -11.12 -13.62
C TRP A 23 -1.36 -11.01 -12.56
N PRO A 24 -1.61 -10.65 -11.28
CA PRO A 24 -0.54 -10.58 -10.29
C PRO A 24 0.17 -11.92 -10.08
N LYS A 25 -0.56 -13.03 -10.14
CA LYS A 25 0.02 -14.38 -9.99
C LYS A 25 0.89 -14.75 -11.19
N GLN A 26 0.42 -14.45 -12.40
CA GLN A 26 1.19 -14.69 -13.63
C GLN A 26 2.46 -13.84 -13.65
N GLU A 27 2.38 -12.59 -13.21
CA GLU A 27 3.51 -11.68 -13.18
C GLU A 27 4.56 -12.11 -12.15
N VAL A 28 4.15 -12.59 -10.97
CA VAL A 28 5.07 -13.22 -10.00
C VAL A 28 5.79 -14.41 -10.63
N LEU A 29 5.05 -15.35 -11.24
CA LEU A 29 5.65 -16.53 -11.89
C LEU A 29 6.61 -16.15 -13.02
N ARG A 30 6.28 -15.12 -13.80
CA ARG A 30 7.17 -14.57 -14.84
C ARG A 30 8.48 -14.11 -14.22
N ILE A 31 8.42 -13.28 -13.18
CA ILE A 31 9.60 -12.72 -12.50
C ILE A 31 10.43 -13.82 -11.82
N GLU A 32 9.79 -14.80 -11.19
CA GLU A 32 10.47 -15.95 -10.59
C GLU A 32 11.21 -16.80 -11.62
N ALA A 33 10.73 -16.84 -12.87
CA ALA A 33 11.38 -17.55 -13.97
C ALA A 33 12.55 -16.76 -14.61
N LEU A 34 12.68 -15.46 -14.32
CA LEU A 34 13.77 -14.63 -14.84
C LEU A 34 15.11 -14.98 -14.19
N SER A 35 16.18 -14.86 -14.97
CA SER A 35 17.54 -14.86 -14.44
C SER A 35 17.80 -13.61 -13.59
N ASP A 36 18.76 -13.70 -12.66
CA ASP A 36 19.11 -12.58 -11.79
C ASP A 36 19.54 -11.32 -12.58
N GLN A 37 20.15 -11.49 -13.75
CA GLN A 37 20.54 -10.38 -14.63
C GLN A 37 19.32 -9.72 -15.30
N GLU A 38 18.32 -10.49 -15.69
CA GLU A 38 17.07 -9.96 -16.27
C GLU A 38 16.26 -9.21 -15.22
N VAL A 39 16.14 -9.76 -14.00
CA VAL A 39 15.53 -9.08 -12.85
C VAL A 39 16.20 -7.73 -12.61
N LEU A 40 17.53 -7.71 -12.52
CA LEU A 40 18.27 -6.48 -12.30
C LEU A 40 18.04 -5.47 -13.43
N SER A 41 18.10 -5.92 -14.69
CA SER A 41 17.93 -5.03 -15.84
C SER A 41 16.53 -4.41 -15.92
N GLU A 42 15.49 -5.18 -15.59
CA GLU A 42 14.11 -4.68 -15.54
C GLU A 42 13.92 -3.71 -14.37
N LEU A 43 14.41 -4.07 -13.19
CA LEU A 43 14.36 -3.23 -11.99
C LEU A 43 15.07 -1.90 -12.21
N GLU A 44 16.30 -1.91 -12.74
CA GLU A 44 17.06 -0.72 -13.13
C GLU A 44 16.30 0.17 -14.11
N GLY A 45 15.58 -0.44 -15.07
CA GLY A 45 14.69 0.27 -15.96
C GLY A 45 13.62 1.06 -15.21
N ILE A 46 12.93 0.39 -14.30
CA ILE A 46 11.83 0.97 -13.51
C ILE A 46 12.33 2.07 -12.57
N VAL A 47 13.42 1.85 -11.83
CA VAL A 47 13.97 2.86 -10.91
C VAL A 47 14.59 4.04 -11.65
N ASP A 48 14.96 3.89 -12.92
CA ASP A 48 15.36 5.00 -13.80
C ASP A 48 14.14 5.70 -14.45
N GLY A 49 12.92 5.28 -14.13
CA GLY A 49 11.66 5.90 -14.58
C GLY A 49 11.13 5.38 -15.92
N ARG A 50 11.62 4.23 -16.42
CA ARG A 50 11.09 3.61 -17.64
C ARG A 50 9.86 2.76 -17.30
N ASN A 51 8.79 2.95 -18.08
CA ASN A 51 7.61 2.08 -18.10
C ASN A 51 6.95 1.84 -16.74
N TYR A 52 7.04 2.81 -15.83
CA TYR A 52 6.46 2.73 -14.49
C TYR A 52 6.10 4.14 -13.98
N SER A 53 4.85 4.31 -13.54
CA SER A 53 4.29 5.60 -13.10
C SER A 53 4.39 5.77 -11.58
N TRP A 54 5.58 6.06 -11.08
CA TRP A 54 5.85 6.22 -9.65
C TRP A 54 4.91 7.23 -8.96
N HIS A 55 4.72 8.42 -9.55
CA HIS A 55 3.94 9.49 -8.93
C HIS A 55 2.45 9.20 -8.97
N SER A 56 1.94 8.75 -10.11
CA SER A 56 0.53 8.39 -10.25
C SER A 56 0.14 7.27 -9.29
N ILE A 57 0.98 6.23 -9.15
CA ILE A 57 0.78 5.15 -8.17
C ILE A 57 0.81 5.71 -6.75
N ASN A 58 1.79 6.57 -6.43
CA ASN A 58 1.90 7.18 -5.10
C ASN A 58 0.67 7.98 -4.70
N GLU A 59 0.11 8.78 -5.62
CA GLU A 59 -1.11 9.54 -5.36
C GLU A 59 -2.33 8.64 -5.17
N LEU A 60 -2.44 7.55 -5.93
CA LEU A 60 -3.49 6.54 -5.70
C LEU A 60 -3.35 5.87 -4.33
N MET A 61 -2.12 5.54 -3.90
CA MET A 61 -1.85 4.97 -2.58
C MET A 61 -2.28 5.94 -1.47
N LYS A 62 -1.93 7.23 -1.58
CA LYS A 62 -2.37 8.29 -0.64
C LYS A 62 -3.88 8.38 -0.57
N ASN A 63 -4.55 8.36 -1.73
CA ASN A 63 -6.01 8.44 -1.79
C ASN A 63 -6.68 7.24 -1.11
N GLN A 64 -6.17 6.02 -1.29
CA GLN A 64 -6.73 4.85 -0.59
C GLN A 64 -6.48 4.91 0.92
N LEU A 65 -5.29 5.36 1.35
CA LEU A 65 -4.99 5.55 2.77
C LEU A 65 -5.92 6.60 3.41
N TYR A 66 -6.11 7.75 2.76
CA TYR A 66 -7.00 8.81 3.25
C TYR A 66 -8.46 8.35 3.36
N LYS A 67 -8.92 7.51 2.42
CA LYS A 67 -10.26 6.93 2.43
C LYS A 67 -10.42 5.78 3.44
N GLY A 68 -9.34 5.35 4.12
CA GLY A 68 -9.34 4.20 5.02
C GLY A 68 -9.48 2.85 4.31
N ALA A 69 -9.28 2.81 3.00
CA ALA A 69 -9.30 1.56 2.21
C ALA A 69 -7.96 0.82 2.29
N LEU A 70 -6.87 1.53 2.60
CA LEU A 70 -5.61 0.96 3.05
C LEU A 70 -5.34 1.43 4.47
N GLU A 71 -4.74 0.54 5.26
CA GLU A 71 -4.18 0.87 6.56
C GLU A 71 -2.66 0.91 6.44
N PHE A 72 -2.01 1.66 7.33
CA PHE A 72 -0.56 1.65 7.44
C PHE A 72 -0.16 0.97 8.74
N THR A 73 0.56 -0.14 8.60
CA THR A 73 1.17 -0.87 9.71
C THR A 73 2.67 -1.06 9.46
N PHE A 74 3.44 -1.33 10.52
CA PHE A 74 4.87 -1.65 10.41
C PHE A 74 5.12 -3.15 10.19
N GLN A 75 4.12 -3.87 9.68
CA GLN A 75 4.21 -5.31 9.45
C GLN A 75 4.71 -5.59 8.04
N ASP A 76 5.58 -6.59 7.93
CA ASP A 76 6.02 -7.13 6.64
C ASP A 76 4.81 -7.56 5.81
N GLY A 77 4.77 -7.17 4.53
CA GLY A 77 3.66 -7.41 3.63
C GLY A 77 2.51 -6.40 3.67
N ASP A 78 2.57 -5.39 4.53
CA ASP A 78 1.66 -4.23 4.51
C ASP A 78 1.88 -3.38 3.24
N VAL A 79 0.80 -3.08 2.51
CA VAL A 79 0.91 -2.41 1.20
C VAL A 79 1.60 -1.05 1.28
N ILE A 80 1.28 -0.24 2.29
CA ILE A 80 1.84 1.11 2.43
C ILE A 80 3.28 1.03 2.92
N PHE A 81 3.59 0.11 3.84
CA PHE A 81 4.96 -0.13 4.29
C PHE A 81 5.88 -0.57 3.15
N GLU A 82 5.47 -1.59 2.39
CA GLU A 82 6.22 -2.09 1.23
C GLU A 82 6.41 -0.99 0.17
N TRP A 83 5.36 -0.21 -0.10
CA TRP A 83 5.43 0.91 -1.04
C TRP A 83 6.44 1.97 -0.59
N ASN A 84 6.46 2.31 0.70
CA ASN A 84 7.40 3.26 1.26
C ASN A 84 8.86 2.77 1.15
N ILE A 85 9.11 1.47 1.35
CA ILE A 85 10.42 0.86 1.10
C ILE A 85 10.85 1.05 -0.36
N LEU A 86 9.96 0.79 -1.32
CA LEU A 86 10.27 0.97 -2.74
C LEU A 86 10.54 2.44 -3.09
N CYS A 87 9.81 3.37 -2.47
CA CYS A 87 10.05 4.80 -2.64
C CYS A 87 11.43 5.22 -2.07
N ASP A 88 11.86 4.61 -0.97
CA ASP A 88 13.22 4.78 -0.45
C ASP A 88 14.28 4.24 -1.42
N GLU A 89 14.06 3.06 -2.01
CA GLU A 89 14.96 2.52 -3.04
C GLU A 89 15.05 3.42 -4.28
N LYS A 90 13.92 3.97 -4.74
CA LYS A 90 13.88 4.95 -5.83
C LYS A 90 14.69 6.21 -5.50
N ARG A 91 14.53 6.77 -4.30
CA ARG A 91 15.33 7.92 -3.83
C ARG A 91 16.82 7.58 -3.71
N ASN A 92 17.14 6.40 -3.20
CA ASN A 92 18.51 5.93 -3.06
C ASN A 92 19.17 5.79 -4.44
N TRP A 93 18.46 5.21 -5.40
CA TRP A 93 18.90 5.10 -6.79
C TRP A 93 19.21 6.46 -7.41
N GLU A 94 18.35 7.47 -7.22
CA GLU A 94 18.59 8.79 -7.79
C GLU A 94 19.80 9.51 -7.18
N LYS A 95 20.05 9.31 -5.89
CA LYS A 95 21.18 9.90 -5.17
C LYS A 95 22.50 9.19 -5.47
N ASN A 96 22.50 7.87 -5.41
CA ASN A 96 23.70 7.04 -5.37
C ASN A 96 23.93 6.22 -6.63
N ARG A 97 22.92 6.12 -7.52
CA ARG A 97 22.91 5.26 -8.70
C ARG A 97 23.13 3.78 -8.37
N CYS A 98 22.60 3.35 -7.23
CA CYS A 98 22.59 1.96 -6.79
C CYS A 98 21.38 1.68 -5.88
N LEU A 99 20.97 0.41 -5.82
CA LEU A 99 20.01 -0.10 -4.82
C LEU A 99 20.71 -0.22 -3.45
N SER A 100 19.93 -0.30 -2.36
CA SER A 100 20.46 -0.41 -1.00
C SER A 100 21.15 -1.76 -0.74
N SER A 101 20.73 -2.80 -1.45
CA SER A 101 21.27 -4.15 -1.37
C SER A 101 21.63 -4.67 -2.75
N SER A 102 22.70 -5.47 -2.83
CA SER A 102 23.11 -6.19 -4.04
C SER A 102 22.63 -7.65 -4.04
N SER A 103 21.79 -8.04 -3.08
CA SER A 103 21.21 -9.38 -3.00
C SER A 103 20.24 -9.62 -4.15
N THR A 104 20.35 -10.79 -4.79
CA THR A 104 19.45 -11.19 -5.88
C THR A 104 18.03 -11.46 -5.39
N GLU A 105 17.89 -11.97 -4.16
CA GLU A 105 16.60 -12.16 -3.49
C GLU A 105 15.89 -10.81 -3.27
N PHE A 106 16.61 -9.85 -2.68
CA PHE A 106 16.08 -8.49 -2.47
C PHE A 106 15.64 -7.83 -3.77
N ASN A 107 16.48 -7.90 -4.82
CA ASN A 107 16.13 -7.30 -6.11
C ASN A 107 14.89 -7.95 -6.74
N ARG A 108 14.74 -9.27 -6.59
CA ARG A 108 13.56 -9.98 -7.07
C ARG A 108 12.31 -9.57 -6.29
N ASP A 109 12.40 -9.48 -4.97
CA ASP A 109 11.30 -9.03 -4.11
C ASP A 109 10.89 -7.58 -4.42
N CYS A 110 11.85 -6.68 -4.62
CA CYS A 110 11.57 -5.31 -5.06
C CYS A 110 10.82 -5.29 -6.40
N LEU A 111 11.29 -6.06 -7.39
CA LEU A 111 10.65 -6.11 -8.70
C LEU A 111 9.23 -6.69 -8.61
N ILE A 112 9.04 -7.77 -7.86
CA ILE A 112 7.72 -8.35 -7.60
C ILE A 112 6.80 -7.31 -6.96
N ASN A 113 7.23 -6.68 -5.87
CA ASN A 113 6.43 -5.70 -5.16
C ASN A 113 6.08 -4.50 -6.04
N LEU A 114 7.00 -3.99 -6.85
CA LEU A 114 6.71 -2.94 -7.84
C LEU A 114 5.57 -3.34 -8.77
N LYS A 115 5.56 -4.58 -9.25
CA LYS A 115 4.54 -5.03 -10.20
C LYS A 115 3.19 -5.31 -9.53
N ILE A 116 3.17 -5.86 -8.32
CA ILE A 116 1.92 -6.37 -7.73
C ILE A 116 1.29 -5.46 -6.69
N LEU A 117 2.02 -4.52 -6.07
CA LEU A 117 1.47 -3.65 -5.03
C LEU A 117 0.27 -2.82 -5.50
N PRO A 118 0.27 -2.23 -6.71
CA PRO A 118 -0.91 -1.53 -7.23
C PRO A 118 -2.17 -2.41 -7.29
N ALA A 119 -2.01 -3.70 -7.61
CA ALA A 119 -3.11 -4.65 -7.58
C ALA A 119 -3.53 -5.00 -6.14
N LYS A 120 -2.56 -5.22 -5.22
CA LYS A 120 -2.83 -5.42 -3.79
C LYS A 120 -3.53 -4.21 -3.15
N ALA A 121 -3.24 -3.01 -3.64
CA ALA A 121 -3.85 -1.75 -3.23
C ALA A 121 -5.27 -1.53 -3.79
N GLY A 122 -5.78 -2.47 -4.59
CA GLY A 122 -7.13 -2.41 -5.15
C GLY A 122 -7.30 -1.42 -6.31
N PHE A 123 -6.22 -1.09 -7.05
CA PHE A 123 -6.31 -0.15 -8.17
C PHE A 123 -6.91 -0.76 -9.45
N GLY A 124 -7.13 -2.08 -9.46
CA GLY A 124 -7.68 -2.80 -10.60
C GLY A 124 -6.90 -2.55 -11.89
N TYR A 125 -7.63 -2.34 -12.99
CA TYR A 125 -7.08 -2.09 -14.32
C TYR A 125 -6.14 -0.89 -14.38
N GLU A 126 -6.44 0.19 -13.63
CA GLU A 126 -5.59 1.38 -13.60
C GLU A 126 -4.21 1.04 -13.02
N GLY A 127 -4.16 0.22 -11.97
CA GLY A 127 -2.89 -0.27 -11.41
C GLY A 127 -2.05 -1.02 -12.45
N SER A 128 -2.67 -1.93 -13.20
CA SER A 128 -1.97 -2.70 -14.26
C SER A 128 -1.42 -1.80 -15.38
N ARG A 129 -2.12 -0.72 -15.74
CA ARG A 129 -1.61 0.26 -16.72
C ARG A 129 -0.40 1.02 -16.22
N LEU A 130 -0.42 1.43 -14.95
CA LEU A 130 0.62 2.27 -14.35
C LEU A 130 1.96 1.53 -14.11
N VAL A 131 1.94 0.19 -14.06
CA VAL A 131 3.15 -0.64 -13.89
C VAL A 131 3.81 -1.10 -15.19
N VAL A 132 3.18 -0.83 -16.34
CA VAL A 132 3.71 -1.16 -17.69
C VAL A 132 3.97 0.08 -18.55
N ALA A 133 3.46 1.25 -18.15
CA ALA A 133 3.68 2.51 -18.82
C ALA A 133 4.01 3.60 -17.79
N ASN A 134 4.86 4.55 -18.18
CA ASN A 134 5.07 5.77 -17.42
C ASN A 134 4.13 6.86 -17.95
N LEU A 135 3.11 7.20 -17.17
CA LEU A 135 2.12 8.24 -17.43
C LEU A 135 2.38 9.50 -16.58
N ASP A 136 3.45 9.51 -15.80
CA ASP A 136 3.81 10.65 -14.95
C ASP A 136 4.28 11.84 -15.79
N GLU A 137 4.07 13.05 -15.27
CA GLU A 137 4.62 14.25 -15.88
C GLU A 137 6.16 14.23 -15.86
N PRO A 138 6.82 14.79 -16.90
CA PRO A 138 8.27 14.86 -16.93
C PRO A 138 8.79 15.80 -15.84
N ASN A 139 9.91 15.41 -15.20
CA ASN A 139 10.63 16.18 -14.18
C ASN A 139 9.96 16.27 -12.80
N LEU A 140 9.02 15.39 -12.48
CA LEU A 140 8.55 15.24 -11.10
C LEU A 140 9.71 14.78 -10.20
N LEU A 141 9.78 15.37 -9.00
CA LEU A 141 10.85 15.11 -8.04
C LEU A 141 10.42 14.01 -7.08
N THR A 142 11.22 12.96 -6.95
CA THR A 142 10.95 11.82 -6.05
C THR A 142 10.99 12.15 -4.56
N LYS A 143 11.44 13.35 -4.21
CA LYS A 143 11.42 13.86 -2.82
C LYS A 143 10.01 13.85 -2.22
N ASP A 144 8.98 13.90 -3.07
CA ASP A 144 7.56 13.95 -2.68
C ASP A 144 6.87 12.56 -2.72
N LEU A 145 7.61 11.48 -3.05
CA LEU A 145 7.12 10.10 -3.08
C LEU A 145 7.09 9.50 -1.67
N TRP A 146 6.13 9.91 -0.85
CA TRP A 146 5.86 9.29 0.44
C TRP A 146 4.36 9.32 0.72
N VAL A 147 3.82 8.22 1.23
CA VAL A 147 2.35 8.06 1.35
C VAL A 147 1.82 8.39 2.74
N ALA A 148 2.61 8.22 3.79
CA ALA A 148 2.20 8.55 5.15
C ALA A 148 2.55 10.03 5.49
N SER A 149 1.70 10.77 6.19
CA SER A 149 1.99 12.17 6.58
C SER A 149 3.32 12.31 7.35
N GLU A 150 3.94 13.49 7.36
CA GLU A 150 5.14 13.80 8.18
C GLU A 150 4.95 13.39 9.65
N GLU A 151 3.72 13.44 10.16
CA GLU A 151 3.35 13.00 11.51
C GLU A 151 3.57 11.49 11.73
N TRP A 152 3.28 10.68 10.71
CA TRP A 152 3.50 9.23 10.72
C TRP A 152 4.96 8.86 10.50
N GLU A 153 5.71 9.66 9.73
CA GLU A 153 7.17 9.50 9.59
C GLU A 153 7.85 9.71 10.96
N ALA A 154 7.43 10.73 11.72
CA ALA A 154 7.93 10.97 13.07
C ALA A 154 7.57 9.83 14.05
N GLN A 155 6.40 9.22 13.92
CA GLN A 155 5.97 8.09 14.75
C GLN A 155 6.67 6.78 14.36
N ALA A 156 6.86 6.51 13.07
CA ALA A 156 7.66 5.40 12.55
C ALA A 156 9.09 5.44 13.11
N PHE A 157 9.76 6.60 13.01
CA PHE A 157 11.09 6.80 13.56
C PHE A 157 11.14 6.57 15.08
N ARG A 158 10.07 6.87 15.82
CA ARG A 158 9.97 6.55 17.25
C ARG A 158 9.82 5.05 17.50
N CYS A 159 9.02 4.34 16.71
CA CYS A 159 8.89 2.88 16.81
C CYS A 159 10.22 2.15 16.53
N PHE A 160 11.03 2.62 15.56
CA PHE A 160 12.35 2.06 15.28
C PHE A 160 13.43 2.44 16.33
N GLN A 161 13.25 3.53 17.07
CA GLN A 161 14.16 3.95 18.15
C GLN A 161 13.76 3.44 19.53
N ALA A 162 12.54 2.93 19.70
CA ALA A 162 12.14 2.21 20.90
C ALA A 162 13.03 0.96 20.99
N LYS A 163 14.11 1.08 21.77
CA LYS A 163 14.96 -0.05 22.15
C LYS A 163 14.02 -1.15 22.65
N PRO A 164 14.26 -2.43 22.32
CA PRO A 164 13.54 -3.50 22.99
C PRO A 164 13.82 -3.30 24.47
N ASP A 165 12.78 -2.95 25.23
CA ASP A 165 12.87 -2.88 26.68
C ASP A 165 13.39 -4.23 27.11
N LYS A 166 14.64 -4.24 27.57
CA LYS A 166 15.15 -5.37 28.31
C LYS A 166 14.27 -5.42 29.55
N GLU A 167 13.34 -6.36 29.59
CA GLU A 167 12.73 -6.82 30.82
C GLU A 167 13.87 -7.21 31.78
N SER A 168 14.26 -6.23 32.58
CA SER A 168 15.10 -6.37 33.75
C SER A 168 14.14 -6.54 34.91
N VAL A 169 13.85 -7.80 35.18
CA VAL A 169 13.14 -8.28 36.37
C VAL A 169 13.80 -7.71 37.65
N GLY A 170 12.98 -7.16 38.54
CA GLY A 170 13.31 -6.83 39.95
C GLY A 170 13.65 -5.36 40.19
N GLU A 171 13.18 -4.68 41.22
CA GLU A 171 12.44 -5.07 42.44
C GLU A 171 11.51 -3.91 42.85
N GLU A 172 10.52 -4.28 43.65
CA GLU A 172 9.52 -3.47 44.32
C GLU A 172 10.13 -2.31 45.12
N ASP A 173 9.48 -1.14 45.13
CA ASP A 173 9.32 -0.35 46.35
C ASP A 173 8.21 0.71 46.19
N ASP A 174 7.26 0.63 47.12
CA ASP A 174 6.18 1.56 47.43
C ASP A 174 6.67 3.02 47.57
N ASP A 175 5.88 3.98 47.08
CA ASP A 175 5.48 5.10 47.95
C ASP A 175 4.25 5.83 47.39
N ASN A 176 3.18 5.67 48.15
CA ASN A 176 1.87 6.27 48.01
C ASN A 176 1.92 7.79 48.32
N LYS A 177 1.19 8.62 47.58
CA LYS A 177 0.58 9.85 48.12
C LYS A 177 -0.49 10.45 47.20
N ASP A 178 -1.67 10.51 47.80
CA ASP A 178 -2.92 11.11 47.37
C ASP A 178 -2.79 12.61 47.05
N GLU A 179 -3.69 13.14 46.21
CA GLU A 179 -4.63 14.22 46.55
C GLU A 179 -5.46 14.65 45.31
N ASP A 180 -6.72 14.22 45.34
CA ASP A 180 -7.97 14.96 45.11
C ASP A 180 -8.01 16.23 44.23
N GLY A 181 -9.03 16.28 43.35
CA GLY A 181 -9.46 17.50 42.69
C GLY A 181 -10.63 17.28 41.72
N ASP A 182 -11.84 17.32 42.28
CA ASP A 182 -13.17 17.16 41.68
C ASP A 182 -13.51 18.11 40.50
N ASP A 183 -14.53 17.66 39.76
CA ASP A 183 -15.64 18.40 39.13
C ASP A 183 -15.34 19.60 38.22
N ASP A 184 -15.78 19.51 36.96
CA ASP A 184 -17.08 20.12 36.62
C ASP A 184 -17.62 19.57 35.28
N GLU A 185 -18.93 19.35 35.30
CA GLU A 185 -19.83 18.81 34.29
C GLU A 185 -20.18 19.87 33.21
N ASP A 186 -21.00 19.43 32.25
CA ASP A 186 -21.87 20.20 31.35
C ASP A 186 -21.22 20.81 30.08
N ASP A 187 -21.84 20.82 28.90
CA ASP A 187 -23.22 20.53 28.51
C ASP A 187 -23.28 20.21 27.01
N ASP A 188 -24.33 19.48 26.64
CA ASP A 188 -24.76 19.12 25.29
C ASP A 188 -25.20 20.32 24.43
N GLU A 189 -25.32 20.11 23.12
CA GLU A 189 -26.29 20.67 22.14
C GLU A 189 -25.62 20.62 20.74
N ASP A 190 -25.86 19.59 19.93
CA ASP A 190 -27.03 19.33 19.06
C ASP A 190 -27.02 20.11 17.72
N GLU A 191 -27.27 19.32 16.65
CA GLU A 191 -27.85 19.66 15.33
C GLU A 191 -26.96 20.53 14.40
N ASP A 192 -26.70 20.15 13.14
CA ASP A 192 -27.69 19.90 12.10
C ASP A 192 -27.31 18.79 11.11
N GLU A 193 -28.34 18.04 10.73
CA GLU A 193 -28.45 17.16 9.58
C GLU A 193 -28.44 17.99 8.29
N ASP A 194 -27.57 17.68 7.33
CA ASP A 194 -27.80 18.02 5.92
C ASP A 194 -27.83 16.73 5.10
N ASP A 195 -29.07 16.34 4.82
CA ASP A 195 -29.53 15.27 3.94
C ASP A 195 -29.49 15.79 2.50
N GLU A 196 -28.54 15.31 1.70
CA GLU A 196 -28.52 15.56 0.26
C GLU A 196 -28.45 14.20 -0.46
N GLU A 197 -29.66 13.69 -0.66
CA GLU A 197 -30.09 12.67 -1.61
C GLU A 197 -29.52 12.95 -3.01
N TYR A 198 -28.59 12.13 -3.51
CA TYR A 198 -28.19 12.15 -4.93
C TYR A 198 -28.32 10.78 -5.58
N GLU A 199 -29.42 10.72 -6.33
CA GLU A 199 -29.72 9.99 -7.57
C GLU A 199 -28.84 8.80 -7.98
N ASP A 200 -29.50 7.66 -7.92
CA ASP A 200 -29.25 6.41 -8.64
C ASP A 200 -29.02 6.67 -10.14
N GLN A 201 -27.80 6.44 -10.62
CA GLN A 201 -27.52 6.29 -12.04
C GLN A 201 -27.13 4.84 -12.32
N GLU A 202 -28.13 4.04 -12.68
CA GLU A 202 -27.91 2.83 -13.46
C GLU A 202 -27.49 3.21 -14.88
N GLU A 203 -26.21 3.00 -15.20
CA GLU A 203 -25.76 2.85 -16.59
C GLU A 203 -25.17 1.45 -16.74
N SER A 204 -26.01 0.61 -17.33
CA SER A 204 -25.66 -0.67 -17.95
C SER A 204 -24.86 -0.38 -19.22
N ASP A 205 -23.66 -0.95 -19.36
CA ASP A 205 -23.42 -1.78 -20.54
C ASP A 205 -22.28 -2.78 -20.31
N SER A 206 -22.59 -4.01 -20.66
CA SER A 206 -21.73 -5.18 -20.61
C SER A 206 -20.77 -5.15 -21.79
N ASP A 207 -19.47 -4.97 -21.52
CA ASP A 207 -18.42 -5.43 -22.43
C ASP A 207 -17.73 -6.63 -21.78
N ASP A 208 -18.01 -7.82 -22.33
CA ASP A 208 -17.18 -9.01 -22.15
C ASP A 208 -15.79 -8.70 -22.74
N PHE A 209 -14.95 -8.05 -21.93
CA PHE A 209 -13.57 -7.73 -22.26
C PHE A 209 -12.75 -9.03 -22.20
N ASP A 210 -12.46 -9.62 -23.36
CA ASP A 210 -11.55 -10.76 -23.46
C ASP A 210 -10.10 -10.29 -23.32
N GLU A 211 -9.62 -10.35 -22.09
CA GLU A 211 -8.30 -9.90 -21.66
C GLU A 211 -7.15 -10.72 -22.29
N SER A 212 -7.44 -11.92 -22.81
CA SER A 212 -6.41 -12.81 -23.36
C SER A 212 -5.82 -12.32 -24.70
N GLU A 213 -6.60 -11.65 -25.55
CA GLU A 213 -6.13 -11.14 -26.83
C GLU A 213 -5.33 -9.82 -26.71
N TYR A 214 -5.59 -9.02 -25.66
CA TYR A 214 -4.90 -7.74 -25.49
C TYR A 214 -3.48 -7.89 -24.94
N PHE A 215 -3.26 -8.80 -23.98
CA PHE A 215 -1.91 -9.05 -23.46
C PHE A 215 -1.00 -9.67 -24.52
N ASP A 216 -1.52 -10.57 -25.37
CA ASP A 216 -0.75 -11.08 -26.52
C ASP A 216 -0.36 -9.95 -27.50
N SER A 217 -1.24 -8.98 -27.74
CA SER A 217 -0.93 -7.81 -28.59
C SER A 217 0.06 -6.82 -27.97
N LEU A 218 0.17 -6.76 -26.64
CA LEU A 218 1.08 -5.84 -25.95
C LEU A 218 2.52 -6.37 -25.92
N TYR A 219 2.68 -7.70 -25.93
CA TYR A 219 3.96 -8.37 -26.04
C TYR A 219 4.50 -8.46 -27.48
N GLU A 220 3.65 -8.36 -28.52
CA GLU A 220 4.11 -8.27 -29.92
C GLU A 220 4.72 -6.90 -30.32
N MET A 221 4.61 -5.87 -29.47
CA MET A 221 5.15 -4.52 -29.75
C MET A 221 6.54 -4.24 -29.17
N PHE A 222 7.20 -5.22 -28.54
CA PHE A 222 8.58 -5.12 -28.05
C PHE A 222 9.46 -6.24 -28.61
#